data_AF-A0AA93AMY1-F1
#
_entry.id   AF-A0AA93AMY1-F1
#
_cell.length_a   1.000
_cell.length_b   1.000
_cell.length_c   1.000
_cell.angle_alpha   90.00
_cell.angle_beta   90.00
_cell.angle_gamma   90.00
#
_symmetry.space_group_name_H-M   'P 1'
#
loop_
_entity.id
_entity.type
_entity.pdbx_description
1 polymer ?
#
loop_
_entity_poly.entity_id
_entity_poly.type
_entity_poly.pdbx_seq_one_letter_code
_entity_poly.pdbx_strand_id
1 'polypeptide(L)'
;MGNKIGWDHKSKWTIGNAEWKSTVRNVFRNPDRITRDGSRFVYEKTLPRTVGRTPEGEALTKVRVVVESNGDLVTAFPQSVFRDVKTTDLIL
;
A
#
# COMPACT_ATOMS: atom_id res chain seq x y z
N MET A 1 -1.75 15.90 -13.32
CA MET A 1 -0.45 15.27 -12.95
C MET A 1 -0.23 14.02 -13.81
N GLY A 2 0.55 14.17 -14.89
CA GLY A 2 0.71 13.16 -15.95
C GLY A 2 1.49 11.91 -15.52
N ASN A 3 1.18 10.76 -16.14
CA ASN A 3 2.07 9.61 -16.18
C ASN A 3 3.31 10.02 -16.99
N LYS A 4 4.48 10.07 -16.36
CA LYS A 4 5.75 10.15 -17.07
C LYS A 4 6.32 8.73 -17.14
N ILE A 5 6.55 8.25 -18.36
CA ILE A 5 7.32 7.04 -18.65
C ILE A 5 8.72 7.20 -18.04
N GLY A 6 9.21 6.19 -17.30
CA GLY A 6 10.49 6.20 -16.58
C GLY A 6 10.42 6.53 -15.08
N TRP A 7 9.21 6.62 -14.50
CA TRP A 7 8.99 6.61 -13.05
C TRP A 7 8.31 5.30 -12.65
N ASP A 8 9.06 4.21 -12.70
CA ASP A 8 8.58 2.83 -12.56
C ASP A 8 7.85 2.56 -11.23
N HIS A 9 8.03 3.43 -10.23
CA HIS A 9 7.52 3.22 -8.87
C HIS A 9 6.18 3.93 -8.58
N LYS A 10 5.62 4.71 -9.53
CA LYS A 10 4.34 5.41 -9.30
C LYS A 10 3.16 4.56 -9.75
N SER A 11 2.82 3.56 -8.96
CA SER A 11 1.49 2.97 -8.97
C SER A 11 0.44 4.06 -8.65
N LYS A 12 -0.70 4.02 -9.34
CA LYS A 12 -1.79 4.97 -9.11
C LYS A 12 -3.05 4.25 -8.67
N TRP A 13 -3.73 4.86 -7.70
CA TRP A 13 -5.10 4.48 -7.35
C TRP A 13 -6.02 4.69 -8.57
N THR A 14 -6.85 3.70 -8.84
CA THR A 14 -7.91 3.80 -9.86
C THR A 14 -9.30 3.90 -9.23
N ILE A 15 -9.37 3.87 -7.90
CA ILE A 15 -10.59 3.92 -7.10
C ILE A 15 -10.95 5.35 -6.68
N GLY A 16 -12.23 5.60 -6.42
CA GLY A 16 -12.71 6.91 -5.95
C GLY A 16 -12.27 7.23 -4.52
N ASN A 17 -12.36 8.50 -4.11
CA ASN A 17 -11.90 8.96 -2.79
C ASN A 17 -12.58 8.25 -1.60
N ALA A 18 -13.89 8.02 -1.67
CA ALA A 18 -14.62 7.32 -0.61
C ALA A 18 -14.13 5.87 -0.45
N GLU A 19 -13.94 5.20 -1.58
CA GLU A 19 -13.43 3.84 -1.65
C GLU A 19 -11.97 3.76 -1.21
N TRP A 20 -11.15 4.74 -1.57
CA TRP A 20 -9.78 4.90 -1.08
C TRP A 20 -9.75 4.97 0.45
N LYS A 21 -10.54 5.86 1.07
CA LYS A 21 -10.60 5.97 2.55
C LYS A 21 -11.03 4.66 3.20
N SER A 22 -12.02 3.98 2.62
CA SER A 22 -12.49 2.68 3.11
C SER A 22 -11.41 1.61 3.01
N THR A 23 -10.71 1.56 1.88
CA THR A 23 -9.62 0.63 1.60
C THR A 23 -8.48 0.83 2.58
N VAL A 24 -7.97 2.06 2.73
CA VAL A 24 -6.88 2.36 3.66
C VAL A 24 -7.25 1.98 5.10
N ARG A 25 -8.46 2.31 5.54
CA ARG A 25 -8.95 1.91 6.88
C ARG A 25 -9.04 0.39 7.04
N ASN A 26 -9.47 -0.33 6.02
CA ASN A 26 -9.55 -1.80 6.06
C ASN A 26 -8.16 -2.43 6.18
N VAL A 27 -7.20 -1.96 5.37
CA VAL A 27 -5.81 -2.45 5.41
C VAL A 27 -5.16 -2.15 6.75
N PHE A 28 -5.38 -0.96 7.30
CA PHE A 28 -4.86 -0.60 8.63
C PHE A 28 -5.45 -1.48 9.75
N ARG A 29 -6.76 -1.75 9.72
CA ARG A 29 -7.44 -2.51 10.79
C ARG A 29 -7.22 -4.02 10.71
N ASN A 30 -7.17 -4.57 9.49
CA ASN A 30 -7.10 -6.00 9.24
C ASN A 30 -6.01 -6.30 8.20
N PRO A 31 -4.73 -6.00 8.47
CA PRO A 31 -3.63 -6.29 7.55
C PRO A 31 -3.43 -7.80 7.41
N ASP A 32 -2.83 -8.23 6.30
CA ASP A 32 -2.31 -9.60 6.18
C ASP A 32 -0.89 -9.69 6.77
N ARG A 33 -0.19 -8.54 6.86
CA ARG A 33 1.17 -8.44 7.35
C ARG A 33 1.44 -7.08 7.96
N ILE A 34 2.16 -7.04 9.08
CA ILE A 34 2.66 -5.81 9.71
C ILE A 34 4.17 -5.89 9.82
N THR A 35 4.85 -4.85 9.32
CA THR A 35 6.31 -4.74 9.39
C THR A 35 6.74 -3.41 9.97
N ARG A 36 7.92 -3.39 10.60
CA ARG A 36 8.55 -2.17 11.12
C ARG A 36 9.50 -1.59 10.09
N ASP A 37 9.40 -0.29 9.85
CA ASP A 37 10.34 0.47 9.01
C ASP A 37 10.87 1.68 9.82
N GLY A 38 11.90 1.44 10.62
CA GLY A 38 12.42 2.41 11.59
C GLY A 38 11.40 2.76 12.68
N SER A 39 10.95 4.02 12.70
CA SER A 39 9.90 4.50 13.62
C SER A 39 8.48 4.27 13.10
N ARG A 40 8.34 3.85 11.84
CA ARG A 40 7.04 3.68 11.18
C ARG A 40 6.60 2.23 11.17
N PHE A 41 5.30 2.07 10.97
CA PHE A 41 4.66 0.77 10.78
C PHE A 41 4.09 0.69 9.37
N VAL A 42 4.29 -0.45 8.74
CA VAL A 42 3.85 -0.73 7.38
C VAL A 42 2.85 -1.88 7.42
N TYR A 43 1.62 -1.56 7.05
CA TYR A 43 0.47 -2.46 7.00
C TYR A 43 0.25 -2.85 5.55
N GLU A 44 0.28 -4.15 5.27
CA GLU A 44 0.16 -4.66 3.92
C GLU A 44 -0.99 -5.66 3.83
N LYS A 45 -1.72 -5.60 2.71
CA LYS A 45 -2.86 -6.48 2.46
C LYS A 45 -3.03 -6.76 0.98
N THR A 46 -3.39 -7.99 0.65
CA THR A 46 -3.86 -8.40 -0.67
C THR A 46 -5.38 -8.33 -0.69
N LEU A 47 -5.93 -7.57 -1.64
CA LEU A 47 -7.36 -7.41 -1.79
C LEU A 47 -7.89 -8.33 -2.91
N PRO A 48 -9.14 -8.82 -2.82
CA PRO A 48 -9.74 -9.65 -3.87
C PRO A 48 -10.14 -8.87 -5.13
N ARG A 49 -9.75 -7.59 -5.23
CA ARG A 49 -10.16 -6.68 -6.29
C ARG A 49 -9.02 -5.73 -6.68
N THR A 50 -9.06 -5.24 -7.90
CA THR A 50 -8.13 -4.23 -8.40
C THR A 50 -8.39 -2.89 -7.74
N VAL A 51 -7.33 -2.26 -7.24
CA VAL A 51 -7.37 -0.94 -6.57
C VAL A 51 -6.49 0.11 -7.25
N GLY A 52 -5.57 -0.33 -8.09
CA GLY A 52 -4.70 0.54 -8.85
C GLY A 52 -4.16 -0.09 -10.11
N ARG A 53 -3.39 0.68 -10.85
CA ARG A 53 -2.64 0.20 -12.01
C ARG A 53 -1.22 0.76 -12.07
N THR A 54 -0.31 0.02 -12.69
CA THR A 54 1.01 0.51 -13.08
C THR A 54 0.90 1.47 -14.28
N PRO A 55 1.95 2.24 -14.61
CA PRO A 55 1.98 3.03 -15.85
C PRO A 55 1.76 2.20 -17.13
N GLU A 56 2.16 0.92 -17.10
CA GLU A 56 2.02 -0.06 -18.18
C GLU A 56 0.59 -0.66 -18.24
N GLY A 57 -0.25 -0.35 -17.25
CA GLY A 57 -1.65 -0.76 -17.20
C GLY A 57 -1.92 -2.05 -16.43
N GLU A 58 -0.92 -2.65 -15.78
CA GLU A 58 -1.08 -3.87 -15.00
C GLU A 58 -1.97 -3.63 -13.78
N ALA A 59 -2.87 -4.56 -13.48
CA ALA A 59 -3.79 -4.46 -12.35
C ALA A 59 -3.08 -4.72 -11.02
N LEU A 60 -3.28 -3.83 -10.05
CA LEU A 60 -2.71 -3.93 -8.71
C LEU A 60 -3.79 -4.25 -7.69
N THR A 61 -3.58 -5.32 -6.93
CA THR A 61 -4.48 -5.83 -5.89
C THR A 61 -3.89 -5.73 -4.49
N LYS A 62 -2.59 -5.51 -4.38
CA LYS A 62 -1.89 -5.37 -3.09
C LYS A 62 -1.83 -3.90 -2.69
N VAL A 63 -1.94 -3.62 -1.40
CA VAL A 63 -1.90 -2.27 -0.84
C VAL A 63 -0.85 -2.20 0.26
N ARG A 64 -0.16 -1.06 0.32
CA ARG A 64 0.66 -0.64 1.45
C ARG A 64 0.02 0.56 2.12
N VAL A 65 -0.05 0.54 3.44
CA VAL A 65 -0.38 1.69 4.29
C VAL A 65 0.78 1.90 5.25
N VAL A 66 1.36 3.09 5.23
CA VAL A 66 2.46 3.49 6.11
C VAL A 66 1.94 4.48 7.13
N VAL A 67 2.19 4.21 8.40
CA VAL A 67 1.78 5.08 9.51
C VAL A 67 2.96 5.40 10.42
N GLU A 68 2.90 6.57 11.06
CA GLU A 68 3.80 6.92 12.16
C GLU A 68 3.48 6.10 13.41
N SER A 69 4.38 6.12 14.41
CA SER A 69 4.21 5.36 15.65
C SER A 69 2.99 5.77 16.48
N ASN A 70 2.46 6.97 16.26
CA ASN A 70 1.23 7.46 16.89
C ASN A 70 -0.05 7.04 16.13
N GLY A 71 0.07 6.32 15.02
CA GLY A 71 -1.05 5.87 14.18
C GLY A 71 -1.43 6.81 13.05
N ASP A 72 -0.76 7.96 12.89
CA ASP A 72 -1.06 8.90 11.81
C ASP A 72 -0.66 8.35 10.44
N LEU A 73 -1.54 8.51 9.45
CA LEU A 73 -1.30 8.08 8.08
C LEU A 73 -0.21 8.94 7.42
N VAL A 74 0.91 8.32 7.04
CA VAL A 74 1.96 8.97 6.24
C VAL A 74 1.61 8.87 4.76
N THR A 75 1.34 7.66 4.28
CA THR A 75 1.02 7.41 2.87
C THR A 75 0.33 6.07 2.68
N ALA A 76 -0.43 5.94 1.59
CA ALA A 76 -0.98 4.68 1.14
C ALA A 76 -0.98 4.59 -0.38
N PHE A 77 -0.58 3.43 -0.91
CA PHE A 77 -0.52 3.20 -2.35
C PHE A 77 -0.72 1.72 -2.70
N PRO A 78 -1.26 1.43 -3.90
CA PRO A 78 -1.30 0.07 -4.41
C PRO A 78 0.10 -0.36 -4.86
N GLN A 79 0.41 -1.65 -4.87
CA GLN A 79 1.72 -2.17 -5.23
C GLN A 79 1.59 -3.50 -5.97
N SER A 80 2.60 -3.86 -6.77
CA SER A 80 2.64 -5.13 -7.51
C SER A 80 3.13 -6.29 -6.62
N VAL A 81 4.15 -6.01 -5.82
CA VAL A 81 4.79 -6.96 -4.91
C VAL A 81 4.94 -6.36 -3.52
N PHE A 82 4.89 -7.22 -2.50
CA PHE A 82 5.33 -6.81 -1.16
C PHE A 82 6.84 -6.76 -1.15
N ARG A 83 7.39 -5.85 -0.35
CA ARG A 83 8.84 -5.78 -0.17
C ARG A 83 9.28 -7.04 0.58
N ASP A 84 10.41 -7.60 0.16
CA ASP A 84 11.12 -8.62 0.93
C ASP A 84 11.55 -8.02 2.27
N VAL A 85 11.06 -8.60 3.36
CA VAL A 85 11.39 -8.21 4.72
C VAL A 85 12.08 -9.37 5.40
N LYS A 86 13.02 -9.03 6.28
CA LYS A 86 13.66 -10.02 7.15
C LYS A 86 12.66 -10.42 8.22
N THR A 87 12.77 -11.64 8.72
CA THR A 87 11.88 -12.15 9.79
C THR A 87 11.93 -11.29 11.04
N THR A 88 13.03 -10.59 11.29
CA THR A 88 13.20 -9.64 12.40
C THR A 88 12.32 -8.40 12.31
N ASP A 89 11.86 -8.07 11.10
CA ASP A 89 11.08 -6.85 10.84
C ASP A 89 9.56 -7.13 10.86
N LEU A 90 9.18 -8.41 10.91
CA LEU A 90 7.80 -8.87 11.01
C LEU A 90 7.31 -8.76 12.45
N ILE A 91 6.19 -8.05 12.62
CA ILE A 91 5.52 -7.92 13.92
C ILE A 91 4.38 -8.93 14.01
N LEU A 92 3.64 -9.11 12.91
CA LEU A 92 2.51 -10.03 12.77
C LEU A 92 2.28 -10.38 11.31
#